data_AF-A0A9W7CVB0-F1
#
_entry.id   AF-A0A9W7CVB0-F1
#
_cell.length_a   1.000
_cell.length_b   1.000
_cell.length_c   1.000
_cell.angle_alpha   90.00
_cell.angle_beta   90.00
_cell.angle_gamma   90.00
#
_symmetry.space_group_name_H-M   'P 1'
#
loop_
_entity.id
_entity.type
_entity.pdbx_description
1 polymer ?
#
loop_
_entity_poly.entity_id
_entity_poly.type
_entity_poly.pdbx_seq_one_letter_code
_entity_poly.pdbx_strand_id
1 'polypeptide(L)'
;MVRKLTWLDWLQNGCKKLVVFFKSNYKLGSQLTSPLRDYGLRLIAKPGETRWGSIQLCFETILAAEAILYSLVSGRDFLSAKTKVKKKTRREIFDFVTSTDFVSQLTKAVKILKPIGVSLKRLEKDAAPISSVYKLFIDLPSEMEGNGAFVWRTGDSEDSV
;
A
#
# COMPACT_ATOMS: atom_id res chain seq x y z
N MET A 1 -3.06 -19.63 14.48
CA MET A 1 -3.73 -19.30 13.20
C MET A 1 -3.57 -17.80 12.96
N VAL A 2 -2.63 -17.37 12.10
CA VAL A 2 -2.37 -15.94 11.84
C VAL A 2 -3.64 -15.33 11.24
N ARG A 3 -4.30 -14.42 11.96
CA ARG A 3 -5.45 -13.68 11.40
C ARG A 3 -4.95 -12.97 10.14
N LYS A 4 -5.46 -13.34 8.97
CA LYS A 4 -5.18 -12.62 7.73
C LYS A 4 -5.52 -11.15 7.96
N LEU A 5 -4.60 -10.25 7.66
CA LEU A 5 -4.81 -8.80 7.75
C LEU A 5 -5.81 -8.39 6.66
N THR A 6 -7.11 -8.57 6.92
CA THR A 6 -8.19 -8.33 5.96
C THR A 6 -8.20 -6.89 5.43
N TRP A 7 -7.84 -5.92 6.28
CA TRP A 7 -7.71 -4.52 5.89
C TRP A 7 -6.56 -4.30 4.87
N LEU A 8 -5.44 -5.02 5.03
CA LEU A 8 -4.30 -4.90 4.12
C LEU A 8 -4.60 -5.55 2.76
N ASP A 9 -5.32 -6.67 2.77
CA ASP A 9 -5.79 -7.32 1.54
C ASP A 9 -6.80 -6.44 0.79
N TRP A 10 -7.74 -5.82 1.50
CA TRP A 10 -8.65 -4.82 0.94
C TRP A 10 -7.88 -3.65 0.31
N LEU A 11 -6.90 -3.09 1.02
CA LEU A 11 -6.08 -1.97 0.57
C LEU A 11 -5.26 -2.33 -0.68
N GLN A 12 -4.63 -3.51 -0.67
CA GLN A 12 -3.84 -4.00 -1.79
C GLN A 12 -4.70 -4.22 -3.04
N ASN A 13 -5.87 -4.84 -2.88
CA ASN A 13 -6.81 -5.08 -3.98
C ASN A 13 -7.38 -3.77 -4.53
N GLY A 14 -7.72 -2.81 -3.67
CA GLY A 14 -8.16 -1.47 -4.05
C GLY A 14 -7.09 -0.71 -4.83
N CYS A 15 -5.84 -0.68 -4.33
CA CYS A 15 -4.71 -0.07 -5.02
C CYS A 15 -4.44 -0.74 -6.37
N LYS A 16 -4.48 -2.08 -6.44
CA LYS A 16 -4.31 -2.81 -7.71
C LYS A 16 -5.39 -2.43 -8.73
N LYS A 17 -6.65 -2.36 -8.32
CA LYS A 17 -7.77 -1.91 -9.17
C LYS A 17 -7.58 -0.46 -9.64
N LEU A 18 -7.17 0.43 -8.74
CA LEU A 18 -6.87 1.84 -9.03
C LEU A 18 -5.81 1.96 -10.14
N VAL A 19 -4.66 1.32 -9.96
CA VAL A 19 -3.56 1.37 -10.94
C VAL A 19 -3.97 0.78 -12.29
N VAL A 20 -4.66 -0.36 -12.28
CA VAL A 20 -5.15 -1.00 -13.52
C VAL A 20 -6.13 -0.08 -14.24
N PHE A 21 -7.05 0.57 -13.52
CA PHE A 21 -8.02 1.48 -14.11
C PHE A 21 -7.36 2.67 -14.80
N PHE A 22 -6.41 3.35 -14.16
CA PHE A 22 -5.73 4.50 -14.77
C PHE A 22 -4.84 4.09 -15.94
N LYS A 23 -4.24 2.89 -15.90
CA LYS A 23 -3.50 2.34 -17.05
C LYS A 23 -4.42 2.01 -18.23
N SER A 24 -5.60 1.45 -17.98
CA SER A 24 -6.56 1.09 -19.03
C SER A 24 -7.33 2.30 -19.58
N ASN A 25 -7.46 3.39 -18.84
CA ASN A 25 -8.15 4.61 -19.28
C ASN A 25 -7.13 5.69 -19.65
N TYR A 26 -6.63 5.66 -20.89
CA TYR A 26 -5.58 6.57 -21.37
C TYR A 26 -5.81 8.06 -21.04
N LYS A 27 -7.06 8.57 -21.23
CA LYS A 27 -7.41 9.97 -20.91
C LYS A 27 -7.23 10.29 -19.42
N LEU A 28 -7.81 9.47 -18.54
CA LEU A 28 -7.71 9.66 -17.08
C LEU A 28 -6.28 9.39 -16.58
N GLY A 29 -5.59 8.42 -17.19
CA GLY A 29 -4.19 8.13 -16.92
C GLY A 29 -3.28 9.30 -17.26
N SER A 30 -3.52 10.00 -18.38
CA SER A 30 -2.79 11.21 -18.76
C SER A 30 -3.09 12.38 -17.80
N GLN A 31 -4.35 12.56 -17.41
CA GLN A 31 -4.77 13.56 -16.42
C GLN A 31 -4.17 13.32 -15.03
N LEU A 32 -3.82 12.08 -14.70
CA LEU A 32 -3.09 11.73 -13.48
C LEU A 32 -1.57 11.89 -13.67
N THR A 33 -1.04 11.46 -14.80
CA THR A 33 0.40 11.45 -15.08
C THR A 33 0.98 12.85 -15.25
N SER A 34 0.23 13.78 -15.83
CA SER A 34 0.72 15.15 -16.08
C SER A 34 0.97 15.90 -14.77
N PRO A 35 -0.01 16.00 -13.84
CA PRO A 35 0.25 16.61 -12.53
C PRO A 35 1.34 15.89 -11.75
N LEU A 36 1.41 14.55 -11.80
CA LEU A 36 2.49 13.82 -11.13
C LEU A 36 3.88 14.26 -11.62
N ARG A 37 4.05 14.50 -12.92
CA ARG A 37 5.30 15.03 -13.48
C ARG A 37 5.55 16.47 -13.05
N ASP A 38 4.52 17.30 -13.05
CA ASP A 38 4.61 18.72 -12.68
C ASP A 38 5.03 18.90 -11.21
N TYR A 39 4.53 18.03 -10.32
CA TYR A 39 4.91 17.99 -8.91
C TYR A 39 6.21 17.20 -8.64
N GLY A 40 6.90 16.70 -9.68
CA GLY A 40 8.11 15.89 -9.52
C GLY A 40 7.89 14.54 -8.82
N LEU A 41 6.64 14.07 -8.77
CA LEU A 41 6.25 12.83 -8.12
C LEU A 41 6.52 11.62 -9.01
N ARG A 42 6.82 10.49 -8.37
CA ARG A 42 6.97 9.22 -9.08
C ARG A 42 5.62 8.76 -9.65
N LEU A 43 5.68 8.15 -10.84
CA LEU A 43 4.51 7.49 -11.43
C LEU A 43 4.03 6.37 -10.52
N ILE A 44 2.71 6.18 -10.48
CA ILE A 44 2.11 5.16 -9.62
C ILE A 44 2.58 3.77 -10.04
N ALA A 45 3.25 3.07 -9.13
CA ALA A 45 3.74 1.73 -9.33
C ALA A 45 2.60 0.71 -9.21
N LYS A 46 2.59 -0.33 -10.05
CA LYS A 46 1.68 -1.45 -9.86
C LYS A 46 2.20 -2.31 -8.70
N PRO A 47 1.36 -2.69 -7.72
CA PRO A 47 1.80 -3.61 -6.68
C PRO A 47 2.12 -4.96 -7.33
N GLY A 48 3.36 -5.42 -7.19
CA GLY A 48 3.79 -6.76 -7.60
C GLY A 48 3.46 -7.76 -6.50
N GLU A 49 2.80 -8.86 -6.84
CA GLU A 49 2.25 -9.83 -5.87
C GLU A 49 3.31 -10.50 -5.00
N THR A 50 4.56 -10.58 -5.46
CA THR A 50 5.65 -11.33 -4.80
C THR A 50 6.78 -10.45 -4.27
N ARG A 51 6.67 -9.13 -4.35
CA ARG A 51 7.75 -8.21 -3.97
C ARG A 51 7.24 -7.15 -3.00
N TRP A 52 7.54 -7.34 -1.71
CA TRP A 52 7.19 -6.41 -0.63
C TRP A 52 7.64 -4.97 -0.94
N GLY A 53 8.82 -4.81 -1.56
CA GLY A 53 9.31 -3.51 -2.02
C GLY A 53 8.44 -2.86 -3.10
N SER A 54 7.80 -3.65 -3.98
CA SER A 54 6.87 -3.12 -4.99
C SER A 54 5.53 -2.70 -4.38
N ILE A 55 5.06 -3.42 -3.35
CA ILE A 55 3.84 -3.05 -2.61
C ILE A 55 4.08 -1.77 -1.81
N GLN A 56 5.21 -1.69 -1.10
CA GLN A 56 5.62 -0.49 -0.38
C GLN A 56 5.70 0.72 -1.33
N LEU A 57 6.43 0.59 -2.45
CA LEU A 57 6.58 1.68 -3.42
C LEU A 57 5.23 2.08 -4.01
N CYS A 58 4.35 1.13 -4.32
CA CYS A 58 2.99 1.41 -4.75
C CYS A 58 2.26 2.30 -3.73
N PHE A 59 2.22 1.89 -2.46
CA PHE A 59 1.53 2.66 -1.42
C PHE A 59 2.14 4.04 -1.19
N GLU A 60 3.46 4.17 -1.19
CA GLU A 60 4.15 5.46 -1.08
C GLU A 60 3.80 6.39 -2.25
N THR A 61 3.79 5.88 -3.49
CA THR A 61 3.43 6.70 -4.66
C THR A 61 1.96 7.10 -4.69
N ILE A 62 1.06 6.22 -4.23
CA ILE A 62 -0.37 6.52 -4.12
C ILE A 62 -0.60 7.56 -3.01
N LEU A 63 0.09 7.45 -1.88
CA LEU A 63 -0.02 8.39 -0.76
C LEU A 63 0.45 9.79 -1.18
N ALA A 64 1.57 9.87 -1.92
CA ALA A 64 2.06 11.13 -2.46
C ALA A 64 1.11 11.74 -3.52
N ALA A 65 0.37 10.88 -4.25
CA ALA A 65 -0.58 11.28 -5.28
C ALA A 65 -2.01 11.55 -4.74
N GLU A 66 -2.23 11.47 -3.43
CA GLU A 66 -3.56 11.45 -2.81
C GLU A 66 -4.40 12.67 -3.18
N ALA A 67 -3.89 13.88 -3.00
CA ALA A 67 -4.60 15.12 -3.36
C ALA A 67 -4.98 15.19 -4.86
N ILE A 68 -4.09 14.71 -5.74
CA ILE A 68 -4.32 14.68 -7.20
C ILE A 68 -5.40 13.64 -7.52
N LEU A 69 -5.32 12.46 -6.91
CA LEU A 69 -6.31 11.40 -7.06
C LEU A 69 -7.68 11.87 -6.58
N TYR A 70 -7.75 12.48 -5.40
CA TYR A 70 -8.97 13.00 -4.81
C TYR A 70 -9.64 14.04 -5.71
N SER A 71 -8.86 15.03 -6.20
CA SER A 71 -9.36 16.05 -7.13
C SER A 71 -9.90 15.43 -8.42
N LEU A 72 -9.19 14.45 -8.99
CA LEU A 72 -9.57 13.82 -10.25
C LEU A 72 -10.83 12.95 -10.11
N VAL A 73 -10.95 12.16 -9.03
CA VAL A 73 -12.16 11.33 -8.81
C VAL A 73 -13.37 12.17 -8.41
N SER A 74 -13.15 13.31 -7.77
CA SER A 74 -14.20 14.27 -7.41
C SER A 74 -14.65 15.14 -8.58
N GLY A 75 -13.99 15.02 -9.74
CA GLY A 75 -14.35 15.72 -10.96
C GLY A 75 -15.77 15.38 -11.43
N ARG A 76 -16.49 16.40 -11.93
CA ARG A 76 -17.91 16.33 -12.31
C ARG A 76 -18.25 15.17 -13.27
N ASP A 77 -17.31 14.84 -14.16
CA ASP A 77 -17.48 13.79 -15.19
C ASP A 77 -16.89 12.41 -14.81
N PHE A 78 -16.28 12.27 -13.62
CA PHE A 78 -15.60 11.03 -13.25
C PHE A 78 -16.56 9.84 -13.21
N LEU A 79 -17.77 10.03 -12.68
CA LEU A 79 -18.80 9.00 -12.59
C LEU A 79 -19.57 8.79 -13.92
N SER A 80 -19.36 9.68 -14.90
CA SER A 80 -20.00 9.60 -16.21
C SER A 80 -19.33 8.56 -17.10
N ALA A 81 -20.00 7.43 -17.32
CA ALA A 81 -19.54 6.40 -18.26
C ALA A 81 -20.67 5.85 -19.12
N LYS A 82 -20.34 5.44 -20.35
CA LYS A 82 -21.32 4.95 -21.34
C LYS A 82 -21.90 3.57 -20.97
N THR A 83 -21.11 2.69 -20.35
CA THR A 83 -21.54 1.31 -20.05
C THR A 83 -21.70 1.07 -18.55
N LYS A 84 -22.66 0.20 -18.18
CA LYS A 84 -22.92 -0.18 -16.78
C LYS A 84 -21.67 -0.71 -16.07
N VAL A 85 -20.88 -1.54 -16.75
CA VAL A 85 -19.62 -2.10 -16.22
C VAL A 85 -18.62 -0.98 -15.88
N LYS A 86 -18.39 -0.02 -16.80
CA LYS A 86 -17.48 1.10 -16.57
C LYS A 86 -17.98 2.04 -15.46
N LYS A 87 -19.30 2.26 -15.37
CA LYS A 87 -19.91 3.03 -14.25
C LYS A 87 -19.64 2.36 -12.91
N LYS A 88 -19.81 1.03 -12.81
CA LYS A 88 -19.53 0.28 -11.59
C LYS A 88 -18.07 0.39 -11.18
N THR A 89 -17.12 0.18 -12.09
CA THR A 89 -15.69 0.32 -11.79
C THR A 89 -15.32 1.74 -11.33
N ARG A 90 -15.87 2.78 -11.99
CA ARG A 90 -15.66 4.18 -11.58
C ARG A 90 -16.21 4.46 -10.19
N ARG A 91 -17.40 3.92 -9.87
CA ARG A 91 -17.99 4.02 -8.54
C ARG A 91 -17.10 3.34 -7.48
N GLU A 92 -16.67 2.10 -7.73
CA GLU A 92 -15.76 1.39 -6.81
C GLU A 92 -14.48 2.18 -6.52
N ILE A 93 -13.90 2.84 -7.53
CA ILE A 93 -12.69 3.65 -7.38
C ILE A 93 -12.98 4.95 -6.65
N PHE A 94 -14.09 5.60 -6.96
CA PHE A 94 -14.54 6.80 -6.26
C PHE A 94 -14.73 6.50 -4.77
N ASP A 95 -15.49 5.46 -4.44
CA ASP A 95 -15.77 5.07 -3.06
C ASP A 95 -14.49 4.65 -2.34
N PHE A 96 -13.54 4.01 -3.03
CA PHE A 96 -12.25 3.64 -2.47
C PHE A 96 -11.36 4.85 -2.14
N VAL A 97 -11.18 5.78 -3.07
CA VAL A 97 -10.31 6.97 -2.89
C VAL A 97 -10.93 7.97 -1.91
N THR A 98 -12.26 8.08 -1.86
CA THR A 98 -12.98 9.00 -0.96
C THR A 98 -13.30 8.40 0.40
N SER A 99 -12.95 7.12 0.64
CA SER A 99 -13.13 6.48 1.93
C SER A 99 -12.32 7.19 3.02
N THR A 100 -12.94 7.39 4.18
CA THR A 100 -12.29 7.98 5.37
C THR A 100 -11.08 7.17 5.83
N ASP A 101 -11.10 5.85 5.55
CA ASP A 101 -10.05 4.93 5.99
C ASP A 101 -8.91 4.82 4.99
N PHE A 102 -9.05 5.38 3.79
CA PHE A 102 -8.08 5.19 2.71
C PHE A 102 -6.69 5.71 3.11
N VAL A 103 -6.59 6.97 3.50
CA VAL A 103 -5.32 7.62 3.85
C VAL A 103 -4.73 7.04 5.14
N SER A 104 -5.58 6.78 6.14
CA SER A 104 -5.14 6.25 7.43
C SER A 104 -4.59 4.82 7.30
N GLN A 105 -5.28 3.94 6.55
CA GLN A 105 -4.81 2.59 6.27
C GLN A 105 -3.59 2.58 5.35
N LEU A 106 -3.51 3.47 4.36
CA LEU A 106 -2.33 3.57 3.48
C LEU A 106 -1.09 4.02 4.26
N THR A 107 -1.24 5.02 5.13
CA THR A 107 -0.18 5.48 6.03
C THR A 107 0.27 4.37 6.97
N LYS A 108 -0.69 3.64 7.57
CA LYS A 108 -0.40 2.49 8.42
C LYS A 108 0.36 1.40 7.66
N ALA A 109 -0.09 1.06 6.45
CA ALA A 109 0.57 0.06 5.61
C ALA A 109 2.01 0.45 5.26
N VAL A 110 2.26 1.70 4.88
CA VAL A 110 3.62 2.20 4.59
C VAL A 110 4.52 2.09 5.82
N LYS A 111 4.03 2.48 7.01
CA LYS A 111 4.79 2.36 8.27
C LYS A 111 5.17 0.91 8.58
N ILE A 112 4.28 -0.04 8.33
CA ILE A 112 4.51 -1.47 8.54
C ILE A 112 5.49 -2.05 7.50
N LEU A 113 5.30 -1.70 6.23
CA LEU A 113 6.08 -2.28 5.13
C LEU A 113 7.51 -1.73 5.06
N LYS A 114 7.74 -0.49 5.49
CA LYS A 114 9.06 0.16 5.44
C LYS A 114 10.17 -0.61 6.17
N PRO A 115 10.04 -0.99 7.46
CA PRO A 115 11.08 -1.76 8.16
C PRO A 115 11.29 -3.13 7.52
N ILE A 116 10.22 -3.76 7.03
CA ILE A 116 10.30 -5.06 6.33
C ILE A 116 11.06 -4.91 5.00
N GLY A 117 10.79 -3.87 4.22
CA GLY A 117 11.48 -3.60 2.96
C GLY A 117 12.97 -3.29 3.14
N VAL A 118 13.34 -2.55 4.20
CA VAL A 118 14.75 -2.28 4.55
C VAL A 118 15.46 -3.56 4.98
N SER A 119 14.79 -4.34 5.83
CA SER A 119 15.25 -5.65 6.31
C SER A 119 15.53 -6.62 5.16
N LEU A 120 14.59 -6.77 4.24
CA LEU A 120 14.74 -7.63 3.06
C LEU A 120 15.93 -7.19 2.19
N LYS A 121 16.06 -5.90 1.90
CA LYS A 121 17.22 -5.37 1.14
C LYS A 121 18.56 -5.62 1.83
N ARG A 122 18.59 -5.65 3.17
CA ARG A 122 19.80 -5.97 3.94
C ARG A 122 20.20 -7.43 3.75
N LEU A 123 19.22 -8.32 3.70
CA LEU A 123 19.40 -9.77 3.57
C LEU A 123 19.61 -10.24 2.12
N GLU A 124 19.10 -9.50 1.13
CA GLU A 124 19.31 -9.75 -0.30
C GLU A 124 20.75 -9.46 -0.77
N LYS A 125 21.60 -8.85 0.06
CA LYS A 125 23.02 -8.69 -0.25
C LYS A 125 23.73 -10.03 -0.09
N ASP A 126 24.45 -10.47 -1.12
CA ASP A 126 25.14 -11.79 -1.24
C ASP A 126 26.05 -12.17 -0.05
N ALA A 127 26.35 -11.24 0.87
CA ALA A 127 27.26 -11.42 1.99
C ALA A 127 26.58 -11.42 3.38
N ALA A 128 25.25 -11.49 3.49
CA ALA A 128 24.57 -11.45 4.79
C ALA A 128 24.77 -12.77 5.58
N PRO A 129 25.50 -12.78 6.71
CA PRO A 129 25.64 -13.99 7.52
C PRO A 129 24.31 -14.34 8.19
N ILE A 130 24.07 -15.63 8.44
CA ILE A 130 22.85 -16.13 9.10
C ILE A 130 22.59 -15.44 10.45
N SER A 131 23.63 -15.06 11.18
CA SER A 131 23.52 -14.28 12.43
C SER A 131 22.78 -12.94 12.24
N SER A 132 22.86 -12.33 11.05
CA SER A 132 22.12 -11.11 10.70
C SER A 132 20.63 -11.34 10.57
N VAL A 133 20.19 -12.56 10.25
CA VAL A 133 18.79 -12.97 10.20
C VAL A 133 18.26 -13.13 11.62
N TYR A 134 19.00 -13.79 12.50
CA TYR A 134 18.61 -13.96 13.90
C TYR A 134 18.43 -12.62 14.61
N LYS A 135 19.39 -11.70 14.46
CA LYS A 135 19.29 -10.35 15.02
C LYS A 135 18.05 -9.61 14.49
N LEU A 136 17.76 -9.74 13.20
CA LEU A 136 16.58 -9.13 12.59
C LEU A 136 15.27 -9.67 13.16
N PHE A 137 15.22 -10.97 13.46
CA PHE A 137 14.05 -11.60 14.07
C PHE A 137 13.74 -11.06 15.47
N ILE A 138 14.77 -10.67 16.23
CA ILE A 138 14.62 -10.06 17.56
C ILE A 138 14.27 -8.58 17.47
N ASP A 139 14.91 -7.83 16.57
CA ASP A 139 14.76 -6.38 16.48
C ASP A 139 13.44 -5.97 15.80
N LEU A 140 13.00 -6.71 14.77
CA LEU A 140 11.84 -6.37 13.94
C LEU A 140 10.52 -6.28 14.72
N PRO A 141 10.20 -7.18 15.66
CA PRO A 141 9.03 -7.04 16.53
C PRO A 141 8.96 -5.70 17.26
N SER A 142 10.08 -5.28 17.85
CA SER A 142 10.19 -4.01 18.58
C SER A 142 10.02 -2.80 17.66
N GLU A 143 10.60 -2.85 16.45
CA GLU A 143 10.40 -1.83 15.42
C GLU A 143 8.93 -1.76 14.94
N MET A 144 8.23 -2.89 14.88
CA MET A 144 6.83 -2.95 14.48
C MET A 144 5.88 -2.45 15.59
N GLU A 145 6.17 -2.74 16.85
CA GLU A 145 5.45 -2.26 18.03
C GLU A 145 5.50 -0.73 18.13
N GLY A 146 6.69 -0.13 17.98
CA GLY A 146 6.85 1.33 17.96
C GLY A 146 6.09 2.03 16.82
N ASN A 147 5.74 1.29 15.76
CA ASN A 147 4.98 1.80 14.61
C ASN A 147 3.45 1.55 14.71
N GLY A 148 2.96 1.03 15.85
CA GLY A 148 1.55 0.74 16.08
C GLY A 148 1.01 -0.41 15.22
N ALA A 149 1.90 -1.29 14.75
CA ALA A 149 1.58 -2.35 13.80
C ALA A 149 0.91 -3.55 14.47
N PHE A 150 1.43 -3.98 15.62
CA PHE A 150 1.03 -5.17 16.36
C PHE A 150 1.52 -5.06 17.82
N VAL A 151 0.78 -5.63 18.76
CA VAL A 151 1.32 -6.09 20.05
C VAL A 151 1.64 -7.56 19.84
N TRP A 152 2.90 -7.97 19.96
CA TRP A 152 3.20 -9.39 19.98
C TRP A 152 2.69 -9.93 21.31
N ARG A 153 1.82 -10.95 21.27
CA ARG A 153 1.62 -11.79 22.45
C ARG A 153 2.91 -12.60 22.57
N THR A 154 3.91 -12.05 23.25
CA THR A 154 4.96 -12.86 23.86
C THR A 154 4.26 -13.98 24.59
N GLY A 155 4.66 -15.22 24.29
CA GLY A 155 4.03 -16.42 24.81
C GLY A 155 3.76 -16.28 26.30
N ASP A 156 2.60 -16.78 26.72
CA ASP A 156 2.31 -17.01 28.12
C ASP A 156 3.55 -17.67 28.74
N SER A 157 4.25 -16.88 29.56
CA SER A 157 5.30 -17.38 30.43
C SER A 157 4.70 -18.50 31.25
N GLU A 158 5.44 -19.58 31.40
CA GLU A 158 5.22 -20.63 32.37
C GLU A 158 4.70 -20.08 33.70
N ASP A 159 3.38 -20.20 33.95
CA ASP A 159 2.87 -20.18 35.31
C ASP A 159 2.95 -21.61 35.82
N SER A 160 3.96 -21.78 36.67
CA SER A 160 4.15 -22.92 37.55
C SER A 160 2.92 -23.09 38.45
N VAL A 161 2.30 -24.28 38.41
CA VAL A 161 2.01 -25.13 39.58
C VAL A 161 1.98 -26.58 39.10
#